data_AF-A0A0S7YCF5-F1
#
_entry.id   AF-A0A0S7YCF5-F1
#
_cell.length_a   1.000
_cell.length_b   1.000
_cell.length_c   1.000
_cell.angle_alpha   90.00
_cell.angle_beta   90.00
_cell.angle_gamma   90.00
#
_symmetry.space_group_name_H-M   'P 1'
#
loop_
_entity.id
_entity.type
_entity.pdbx_description
1 polymer ?
#
loop_
_entity_poly.entity_id
_entity_poly.type
_entity_poly.pdbx_seq_one_letter_code
_entity_poly.pdbx_strand_id
1 'polypeptide(L)'
;MGEGQRRESQGRDAYKKAREAKDEDAAKKAREENLAIETERRKIDTDSMAAILAVLNPEQKAKWAAFRLYRTLMGRYKRLTPTQEQEDKIRQAAAAASKDLDAVTGDDKEAQKKRSDLEKGLRKTIEETILTAEQREALQKKPEPKPKPEKKPAKEKAAA
;
A
#
# COMPACT_ATOMS: atom_id res chain seq x y z
N MET A 1 -13.02 -7.71 11.77
CA MET A 1 -11.56 -7.48 11.89
C MET A 1 -10.90 -8.81 12.19
N GLY A 2 -9.95 -9.25 11.36
CA GLY A 2 -9.17 -10.46 11.63
C GLY A 2 -8.21 -10.27 12.81
N GLU A 3 -7.81 -11.35 13.47
CA GLU A 3 -6.98 -11.30 14.69
C GLU A 3 -5.62 -10.63 14.48
N GLY A 4 -4.97 -10.85 13.32
CA GLY A 4 -3.73 -10.17 12.97
C GLY A 4 -3.89 -8.65 12.83
N GLN A 5 -5.05 -8.19 12.33
CA GLN A 5 -5.36 -6.77 12.16
C GLN A 5 -5.58 -6.07 13.52
N ARG A 6 -6.10 -6.80 14.52
CA ARG A 6 -6.26 -6.29 15.90
C ARG A 6 -4.91 -6.23 16.64
N ARG A 7 -4.07 -7.25 16.51
CA ARG A 7 -2.73 -7.28 17.14
C ARG A 7 -1.86 -6.14 16.61
N GLU A 8 -1.93 -5.86 15.32
CA GLU A 8 -1.20 -4.75 14.70
C GLU A 8 -1.70 -3.38 15.16
N SER A 9 -3.02 -3.16 15.25
CA SER A 9 -3.53 -1.88 15.76
C SER A 9 -3.13 -1.65 17.21
N GLN A 10 -3.16 -2.72 18.03
CA GLN A 10 -2.73 -2.68 19.42
C GLN A 10 -1.23 -2.37 19.56
N GLY A 11 -0.39 -2.99 18.73
CA GLY A 11 1.05 -2.73 18.72
C GLY A 11 1.41 -1.31 18.27
N ARG A 12 0.73 -0.76 17.26
CA ARG A 12 0.91 0.64 16.83
C ARG A 12 0.46 1.64 17.89
N ASP A 13 -0.68 1.37 18.53
CA ASP A 13 -1.22 2.22 19.60
C ASP A 13 -0.34 2.15 20.86
N ALA A 14 0.21 0.99 21.20
CA ALA A 14 1.15 0.81 22.31
C ALA A 14 2.46 1.57 22.06
N TYR A 15 3.02 1.48 20.85
CA TYR A 15 4.22 2.25 20.48
C TYR A 15 3.98 3.76 20.54
N LYS A 16 2.84 4.23 20.03
CA LYS A 16 2.48 5.65 20.09
C LYS A 16 2.34 6.15 21.52
N LYS A 17 1.65 5.39 22.38
CA LYS A 17 1.49 5.73 23.81
C LYS A 17 2.83 5.74 24.56
N ALA A 18 3.71 4.77 24.29
CA ALA A 18 5.04 4.71 24.90
C ALA A 18 5.92 5.90 24.50
N ARG A 19 5.87 6.30 23.22
CA ARG A 19 6.51 7.53 22.70
C ARG A 19 5.97 8.80 23.35
N GLU A 20 4.65 8.90 23.51
CA GLU A 20 4.00 10.04 24.19
C GLU A 20 4.37 10.08 25.69
N ALA A 21 4.52 8.93 26.33
CA ALA A 21 4.93 8.79 27.73
C ALA A 21 6.45 8.90 27.97
N LYS A 22 7.27 9.02 26.91
CA LYS A 22 8.75 8.98 26.97
C LYS A 22 9.30 7.72 27.66
N ASP A 23 8.57 6.62 27.57
CA ASP A 23 8.97 5.32 28.10
C ASP A 23 9.73 4.56 27.01
N GLU A 24 11.06 4.65 27.05
CA GLU A 24 11.96 4.06 26.05
C GLU A 24 11.91 2.52 26.08
N ASP A 25 11.74 1.90 27.24
CA ASP A 25 11.65 0.43 27.37
C ASP A 25 10.33 -0.09 26.79
N ALA A 26 9.21 0.57 27.09
CA ALA A 26 7.92 0.25 26.49
C ALA A 26 7.91 0.52 24.97
N ALA A 27 8.58 1.58 24.52
CA ALA A 27 8.70 1.90 23.10
C ALA A 27 9.54 0.86 22.35
N LYS A 28 10.64 0.39 22.96
CA LYS A 28 11.48 -0.67 22.41
C LYS A 28 10.73 -1.99 22.32
N LYS A 29 10.06 -2.41 23.39
CA LYS A 29 9.24 -3.63 23.40
C LYS A 29 8.13 -3.60 22.35
N ALA A 30 7.39 -2.48 22.27
CA ALA A 30 6.35 -2.32 21.26
C ALA A 30 6.92 -2.32 19.82
N ARG A 31 8.15 -1.82 19.62
CA ARG A 31 8.83 -1.89 18.31
C ARG A 31 9.19 -3.32 17.94
N GLU A 32 9.74 -4.09 18.87
CA GLU A 32 10.10 -5.50 18.65
C GLU A 32 8.87 -6.36 18.35
N GLU A 33 7.79 -6.19 19.12
CA GLU A 33 6.51 -6.88 18.87
C GLU A 33 5.91 -6.51 17.50
N ASN A 34 5.95 -5.23 17.12
CA ASN A 34 5.50 -4.80 15.80
C ASN A 34 6.37 -5.37 14.66
N LEU A 35 7.69 -5.45 14.86
CA LEU A 35 8.61 -6.02 13.85
C LEU A 35 8.34 -7.51 13.62
N ALA A 36 8.02 -8.26 14.67
CA ALA A 36 7.65 -9.67 14.57
C ALA A 36 6.36 -9.84 13.76
N ILE A 37 5.32 -9.05 14.08
CA ILE A 37 4.04 -9.05 13.35
C ILE A 37 4.27 -8.66 11.88
N GLU A 38 5.09 -7.64 11.61
CA GLU A 38 5.40 -7.21 10.24
C GLU A 38 6.12 -8.31 9.44
N THR A 39 7.08 -8.98 10.06
CA THR A 39 7.80 -10.11 9.47
C THR A 39 6.87 -11.26 9.11
N GLU A 40 5.96 -11.64 10.02
CA GLU A 40 4.98 -12.69 9.79
C GLU A 40 4.05 -12.34 8.61
N ARG A 41 3.57 -11.09 8.56
CA ARG A 41 2.72 -10.62 7.45
C ARG A 41 3.46 -10.64 6.12
N ARG A 42 4.70 -10.15 6.08
CA ARG A 42 5.53 -10.18 4.86
C ARG A 42 5.71 -11.63 4.37
N LYS A 43 5.91 -12.57 5.29
CA LYS A 43 6.00 -13.99 4.94
C LYS A 43 4.69 -14.50 4.35
N ILE A 44 3.56 -14.27 5.02
CA ILE A 44 2.23 -14.67 4.52
C ILE A 44 1.95 -14.07 3.13
N ASP A 45 2.25 -12.79 2.94
CA ASP A 45 2.06 -12.11 1.65
C ASP A 45 2.95 -12.70 0.55
N THR A 46 4.19 -13.05 0.89
CA THR A 46 5.15 -13.67 -0.03
C THR A 46 4.71 -15.09 -0.41
N ASP A 47 4.36 -15.92 0.57
CA ASP A 47 3.91 -17.29 0.38
C ASP A 47 2.59 -17.33 -0.42
N SER A 48 1.65 -16.44 -0.09
CA SER A 48 0.39 -16.30 -0.83
C SER A 48 0.63 -15.87 -2.27
N MET A 49 1.58 -14.96 -2.51
CA MET A 49 1.92 -14.55 -3.88
C MET A 49 2.56 -15.69 -4.67
N ALA A 50 3.48 -16.43 -4.04
CA ALA A 50 4.10 -17.59 -4.66
C ALA A 50 3.06 -18.66 -5.03
N ALA A 51 2.09 -18.93 -4.15
CA ALA A 51 0.99 -19.86 -4.41
C ALA A 51 0.10 -19.40 -5.57
N ILE A 52 -0.23 -18.12 -5.65
CA ILE A 52 -0.98 -17.56 -6.79
C ILE A 52 -0.17 -17.72 -8.07
N LEU A 53 1.11 -17.32 -8.08
CA LEU A 53 1.93 -17.41 -9.29
C LEU A 53 2.18 -18.85 -9.72
N ALA A 54 2.21 -19.82 -8.80
CA ALA A 54 2.44 -21.23 -9.12
C ALA A 54 1.33 -21.84 -10.00
N VAL A 55 0.08 -21.37 -9.87
CA VAL A 55 -1.06 -21.90 -10.66
C VAL A 55 -1.29 -21.16 -11.98
N LEU A 56 -0.56 -20.07 -12.22
CA LEU A 56 -0.72 -19.25 -13.42
C LEU A 56 0.27 -19.66 -14.51
N ASN A 57 -0.20 -19.70 -15.75
CA ASN A 57 0.66 -19.80 -16.92
C ASN A 57 1.43 -18.48 -17.16
N PRO A 58 2.46 -18.45 -18.04
CA PRO A 58 3.25 -17.25 -18.28
C PRO A 58 2.45 -16.02 -18.72
N GLU A 59 1.44 -16.20 -19.57
CA GLU A 59 0.58 -15.10 -20.04
C GLU A 59 -0.28 -14.53 -18.90
N GLN A 60 -0.82 -15.41 -18.05
CA GLN A 60 -1.59 -15.03 -16.88
C GLN A 60 -0.73 -14.34 -15.84
N LYS A 61 0.53 -14.76 -15.65
CA LYS A 61 1.49 -14.08 -14.78
C LYS A 61 1.74 -12.64 -15.24
N ALA A 62 1.95 -12.43 -16.54
CA ALA A 62 2.14 -11.10 -17.10
C ALA A 62 0.89 -10.21 -16.91
N LYS A 63 -0.31 -10.75 -17.17
CA LYS A 63 -1.58 -10.04 -16.90
C LYS A 63 -1.77 -9.72 -15.41
N TRP A 64 -1.38 -10.63 -14.53
CA TRP A 64 -1.44 -10.45 -13.08
C TRP A 64 -0.49 -9.35 -12.60
N ALA A 65 0.76 -9.34 -13.09
CA ALA A 65 1.74 -8.31 -12.79
C ALA A 65 1.24 -6.91 -13.21
N ALA A 66 0.75 -6.80 -14.46
CA ALA A 66 0.13 -5.58 -14.97
C ALA A 66 -1.06 -5.12 -14.11
N PHE A 67 -1.95 -6.04 -13.75
CA PHE A 67 -3.11 -5.75 -12.91
C PHE A 67 -2.73 -5.27 -11.51
N ARG A 68 -1.72 -5.90 -10.88
CA ARG A 68 -1.24 -5.46 -9.56
C ARG A 68 -0.67 -4.05 -9.62
N LEU A 69 0.14 -3.75 -10.63
CA LEU A 69 0.69 -2.41 -10.82
C LEU A 69 -0.42 -1.38 -11.03
N TYR A 70 -1.40 -1.69 -11.88
CA TYR A 70 -2.59 -0.85 -12.08
C TYR A 70 -3.34 -0.59 -10.76
N ARG A 71 -3.59 -1.63 -9.93
CA ARG A 71 -4.26 -1.44 -8.63
C ARG A 71 -3.48 -0.53 -7.70
N THR A 72 -2.15 -0.66 -7.66
CA THR A 72 -1.27 0.21 -6.87
C THR A 72 -1.39 1.67 -7.31
N LEU A 73 -1.34 1.92 -8.63
CA LEU A 73 -1.51 3.25 -9.20
C LEU A 73 -2.90 3.82 -8.93
N MET A 74 -3.95 3.03 -9.11
CA MET A 74 -5.31 3.44 -8.80
C MET A 74 -5.49 3.76 -7.32
N GLY A 75 -4.81 3.06 -6.41
CA GLY A 75 -4.80 3.44 -4.99
C GLY A 75 -4.34 4.88 -4.75
N ARG A 76 -3.38 5.38 -5.55
CA ARG A 76 -2.89 6.76 -5.50
C ARG A 76 -3.85 7.76 -6.15
N TYR A 77 -4.40 7.41 -7.30
CA TYR A 77 -5.19 8.33 -8.13
C TYR A 77 -6.70 8.28 -7.87
N LYS A 78 -7.21 7.29 -7.14
CA LYS A 78 -8.65 7.12 -6.84
C LYS A 78 -9.31 8.38 -6.28
N ARG A 79 -8.60 9.16 -5.47
CA ARG A 79 -9.10 10.41 -4.89
C ARG A 79 -9.33 11.54 -5.90
N LEU A 80 -8.76 11.41 -7.10
CA LEU A 80 -8.88 12.39 -8.17
C LEU A 80 -10.07 12.09 -9.08
N THR A 81 -10.80 10.99 -8.82
CA THR A 81 -11.93 10.52 -9.64
C THR A 81 -11.58 10.53 -11.13
N PRO A 82 -10.56 9.74 -11.54
CA PRO A 82 -10.15 9.68 -12.94
C PRO A 82 -11.33 9.22 -13.81
N THR A 83 -11.41 9.75 -15.03
CA THR A 83 -12.41 9.30 -16.01
C THR A 83 -12.10 7.89 -16.49
N GLN A 84 -13.07 7.22 -17.09
CA GLN A 84 -12.87 5.87 -17.67
C GLN A 84 -11.70 5.85 -18.66
N GLU A 85 -11.59 6.89 -19.51
CA GLU A 85 -10.49 7.02 -20.47
C GLU A 85 -9.13 7.14 -19.76
N GLN A 86 -9.05 7.90 -18.67
CA GLN A 86 -7.83 8.00 -17.86
C GLN A 86 -7.49 6.67 -17.20
N GLU A 87 -8.48 5.96 -16.66
CA GLU A 87 -8.28 4.63 -16.07
C GLU A 87 -7.75 3.63 -17.08
N ASP A 88 -8.27 3.64 -18.31
CA ASP A 88 -7.82 2.75 -19.37
C ASP A 88 -6.40 3.10 -19.83
N LYS A 89 -6.05 4.39 -19.94
CA LYS A 89 -4.67 4.84 -20.21
C LYS A 89 -3.71 4.42 -19.09
N ILE A 90 -4.11 4.53 -17.83
CA ILE A 90 -3.30 4.09 -16.67
C ILE A 90 -3.13 2.56 -16.71
N ARG A 91 -4.17 1.81 -17.07
CA ARG A 91 -4.09 0.35 -17.21
C ARG A 91 -3.12 -0.06 -18.32
N GLN A 92 -3.14 0.63 -19.47
CA GLN A 92 -2.19 0.39 -20.56
C GLN A 92 -0.75 0.75 -20.14
N ALA A 93 -0.55 1.88 -19.48
CA ALA A 93 0.76 2.29 -18.96
C ALA A 93 1.30 1.27 -17.94
N ALA A 94 0.45 0.75 -17.07
CA ALA A 94 0.81 -0.31 -16.13
C ALA A 94 1.20 -1.62 -16.85
N ALA A 95 0.47 -2.01 -17.90
CA ALA A 95 0.79 -3.22 -18.67
C ALA A 95 2.10 -3.10 -19.47
N ALA A 96 2.45 -1.89 -19.92
CA ALA A 96 3.74 -1.63 -20.55
C ALA A 96 4.87 -1.71 -19.50
N ALA A 97 4.74 -0.96 -18.41
CA ALA A 97 5.77 -0.88 -17.37
C ALA A 97 5.96 -2.18 -16.58
N SER A 98 4.93 -3.04 -16.49
CA SER A 98 5.07 -4.34 -15.82
C SER A 98 6.10 -5.23 -16.52
N LYS A 99 6.27 -5.12 -17.84
CA LYS A 99 7.29 -5.87 -18.58
C LYS A 99 8.70 -5.43 -18.19
N ASP A 100 8.92 -4.12 -18.07
CA ASP A 100 10.22 -3.56 -17.68
C ASP A 100 10.54 -3.89 -16.21
N LEU A 101 9.52 -3.89 -15.35
CA LEU A 101 9.67 -4.28 -13.94
C LEU A 101 9.95 -5.78 -13.77
N ASP A 102 9.30 -6.63 -14.57
CA ASP A 102 9.55 -8.08 -14.57
C ASP A 102 10.96 -8.42 -15.08
N ALA A 103 11.53 -7.59 -15.96
CA ALA A 103 12.91 -7.72 -16.42
C ALA A 103 13.95 -7.39 -15.33
N VAL A 104 13.57 -6.73 -14.23
CA VAL A 104 14.46 -6.47 -13.10
C VAL A 104 14.52 -7.72 -12.20
N THR A 105 15.59 -8.48 -12.34
CA THR A 105 15.86 -9.69 -11.55
C THR A 105 16.70 -9.41 -10.31
N GLY A 106 16.48 -10.16 -9.23
CA GLY A 106 17.26 -10.10 -7.99
C GLY A 106 16.68 -9.17 -6.92
N ASP A 107 17.06 -9.39 -5.66
CA ASP A 107 16.53 -8.65 -4.49
C ASP A 107 17.58 -7.75 -3.82
N ASP A 108 18.68 -7.49 -4.51
CA ASP A 108 19.74 -6.62 -4.03
C ASP A 108 19.34 -5.13 -4.08
N LYS A 109 20.18 -4.29 -3.45
CA LYS A 109 19.93 -2.84 -3.38
C LYS A 109 19.83 -2.20 -4.77
N GLU A 110 20.58 -2.71 -5.76
CA GLU A 110 20.53 -2.18 -7.11
C GLU A 110 19.22 -2.53 -7.82
N ALA A 111 18.76 -3.78 -7.75
CA ALA A 111 17.48 -4.18 -8.30
C ALA A 111 16.33 -3.42 -7.63
N GLN A 112 16.36 -3.26 -6.30
CA GLN A 112 15.38 -2.45 -5.58
C GLN A 112 15.37 -0.98 -6.06
N LYS A 113 16.55 -0.39 -6.25
CA LYS A 113 16.67 0.98 -6.77
C LYS A 113 16.11 1.09 -8.20
N LYS A 114 16.47 0.17 -9.09
CA LYS A 114 15.96 0.12 -10.48
C LYS A 114 14.43 0.02 -10.52
N ARG A 115 13.83 -0.87 -9.73
CA ARG A 115 12.36 -0.98 -9.62
C ARG A 115 11.73 0.34 -9.14
N SER A 116 12.30 0.94 -8.10
CA SER A 116 11.86 2.24 -7.58
C SER A 116 11.89 3.32 -8.66
N ASP A 117 12.97 3.39 -9.43
CA ASP A 117 13.16 4.42 -10.44
C ASP A 117 12.21 4.23 -11.63
N LEU A 118 11.97 2.99 -12.06
CA LEU A 118 10.93 2.65 -13.05
C LEU A 118 9.53 3.05 -12.56
N GLU A 119 9.17 2.71 -11.32
CA GLU A 119 7.88 3.11 -10.75
C GLU A 119 7.72 4.63 -10.66
N LYS A 120 8.78 5.37 -10.28
CA LYS A 120 8.77 6.84 -10.26
C LYS A 120 8.57 7.41 -11.65
N GLY A 121 9.28 6.86 -12.65
CA GLY A 121 9.13 7.24 -14.05
C GLY A 121 7.69 7.07 -14.53
N LEU A 122 7.10 5.89 -14.29
CA LEU A 122 5.71 5.61 -14.63
C LEU A 122 4.73 6.61 -14.01
N ARG A 123 4.90 6.92 -12.72
CA ARG A 123 4.05 7.91 -12.03
C ARG A 123 4.17 9.28 -12.65
N LYS A 124 5.40 9.71 -12.97
CA LYS A 124 5.65 10.99 -13.64
C LYS A 124 4.96 11.05 -15.00
N THR A 125 5.09 10.00 -15.82
CA THR A 125 4.41 9.90 -17.11
C THR A 125 2.90 10.00 -16.96
N ILE A 126 2.28 9.30 -16.01
CA ILE A 126 0.84 9.38 -15.76
C ILE A 126 0.43 10.80 -15.36
N GLU A 127 1.17 11.40 -14.44
CA GLU A 127 0.88 12.75 -13.94
C GLU A 127 0.99 13.79 -15.06
N GLU A 128 1.98 13.69 -15.95
CA GLU A 128 2.21 14.64 -17.04
C GLU A 128 1.26 14.45 -18.25
N THR A 129 0.98 13.20 -18.62
CA THR A 129 0.34 12.87 -19.91
C THR A 129 -1.12 12.41 -19.81
N ILE A 130 -1.55 11.92 -18.64
CA ILE A 130 -2.90 11.36 -18.45
C ILE A 130 -3.76 12.25 -17.54
N LEU A 131 -3.19 12.78 -16.47
CA LEU A 131 -3.92 13.63 -15.54
C LEU A 131 -4.05 15.07 -16.03
N THR A 132 -5.15 15.73 -15.66
CA THR A 132 -5.34 17.16 -15.92
C THR A 132 -4.48 18.01 -14.98
N ALA A 133 -4.31 19.30 -15.32
CA ALA A 133 -3.58 20.24 -14.46
C ALA A 133 -4.20 20.36 -13.06
N GLU A 134 -5.53 20.40 -12.97
CA GLU A 134 -6.28 20.46 -11.70
C GLU A 134 -6.07 19.19 -10.87
N GLN A 135 -6.11 18.02 -11.50
CA GLN A 135 -5.85 16.74 -10.82
C GLN A 135 -4.41 16.65 -10.31
N ARG A 136 -3.43 17.18 -11.07
CA ARG A 136 -2.04 17.30 -10.62
C ARG A 136 -1.90 18.22 -9.40
N GLU A 137 -2.58 19.36 -9.39
CA GLU A 137 -2.57 20.26 -8.24
C GLU A 137 -3.21 19.61 -7.00
N ALA A 138 -4.33 18.91 -7.19
CA ALA A 138 -5.01 18.16 -6.14
C ALA A 138 -4.16 17.02 -5.55
N LEU A 139 -3.21 16.46 -6.32
CA LEU A 139 -2.25 15.49 -5.79
C LEU A 139 -1.30 16.08 -4.75
N GLN A 140 -0.92 17.34 -4.89
CA GLN A 140 0.03 18.01 -3.99
C GLN A 140 -0.63 18.44 -2.67
N LYS A 141 -1.94 18.68 -2.69
CA LYS A 141 -2.71 19.00 -1.48
C LYS A 141 -2.79 17.75 -0.58
N LYS A 142 -2.30 17.87 0.65
CA LYS A 142 -2.53 16.86 1.70
C LYS A 142 -4.04 16.80 1.96
N PRO A 143 -4.63 15.59 1.99
CA PRO A 143 -6.04 15.48 2.34
C PRO A 143 -6.24 16.06 3.75
N GLU A 144 -7.25 16.92 3.92
CA GLU A 144 -7.66 17.35 5.24
C GLU A 144 -8.00 16.10 6.09
N PRO A 145 -7.56 16.05 7.35
CA PRO A 145 -7.87 14.92 8.20
C PRO A 145 -9.39 14.82 8.34
N LYS A 146 -9.96 13.68 7.94
CA LYS A 146 -11.38 13.40 8.21
C LYS A 146 -11.62 13.57 9.71
N PRO A 147 -12.70 14.26 10.12
CA PRO A 147 -13.02 14.43 11.53
C PRO A 147 -13.08 13.04 12.18
N LYS A 148 -12.37 12.88 13.31
CA LYS A 148 -12.40 11.61 14.07
C LYS A 148 -13.87 11.31 14.37
N PRO A 149 -14.38 10.11 14.08
CA PRO A 149 -15.71 9.74 14.52
C PRO A 149 -15.74 9.89 16.05
N GLU A 150 -16.68 10.69 16.55
CA GLU A 150 -16.92 10.82 17.98
C GLU A 150 -17.09 9.40 18.55
N LYS A 151 -16.31 9.09 19.58
CA LYS A 151 -16.48 7.85 20.34
C LYS A 151 -17.92 7.86 20.84
N LYS A 152 -18.79 7.03 20.24
CA LYS A 152 -20.10 6.74 20.83
C LYS A 152 -19.84 6.28 22.27
N PRO A 153 -20.47 6.90 23.29
CA PRO A 153 -20.32 6.46 24.65
C PRO A 153 -20.74 4.99 24.71
N ALA A 154 -19.93 4.18 25.40
CA ALA A 154 -20.22 2.78 25.63
C ALA A 154 -21.64 2.68 26.21
N LYS A 155 -22.53 1.96 25.52
CA LYS A 155 -23.82 1.58 26.10
C LYS A 155 -23.52 0.82 27.38
N GLU A 156 -23.83 1.48 28.49
CA GLU A 156 -23.95 0.90 29.81
C GLU A 156 -24.78 -0.38 29.66
N LYS A 157 -24.20 -1.51 30.09
CA LYS A 157 -24.96 -2.74 30.25
C LYS A 157 -26.02 -2.44 31.31
N ALA A 158 -27.25 -2.21 30.86
CA ALA A 158 -28.41 -2.31 31.74
C ALA A 158 -28.45 -3.72 32.32
N ALA A 159 -28.39 -3.78 33.63
CA ALA A 159 -28.66 -4.96 34.44
C ALA A 159 -30.06 -5.49 34.13
N ALA A 160 -30.16 -6.81 34.00
CA ALA A 160 -31.30 -7.62 34.36
C ALA A 160 -30.75 -8.98 34.82
#